data_AF-A0AAN8EP94-F1
#
_entry.id   AF-A0AAN8EP94-F1
#
_cell.length_a   1.000
_cell.length_b   1.000
_cell.length_c   1.000
_cell.angle_alpha   90.00
_cell.angle_beta   90.00
_cell.angle_gamma   90.00
#
_symmetry.space_group_name_H-M   'P 1'
#
loop_
_entity.id
_entity.type
_entity.pdbx_description
1 polymer ?
#
loop_
_entity_poly.entity_id
_entity_poly.type
_entity_poly.pdbx_seq_one_letter_code
_entity_poly.pdbx_strand_id
1 'polypeptide(L)'
;MTDKPITTILQDESHIEKPPSKDLRYKALNFVKTLDNKQSTTHLPDTLLNLITEIIKPLFSTSHHKNLTSTGRKNRVNDPLPASINRFQSQILFDSDDSNRPLWKNGWTSSLLLYILTSYNKITDDVSRKKTLEAHFHLLVPAVLHQIDDVEISYKCSGCQCLKILCDNLRDVQSEMLRRSGLTDVFVDALRNDFSLLPTLTPEAESLMLFRELYPAYRSLVRARFLHVEVATARSTRDTSSKPTVNSNAKQDGQHTEAEEDLRLAYLTALLRHQTLHSLHHLSTGSGTGSTISIPLSTFLISQLAWIFTDMGIASVIHLQTVLPLLRNVLMDPFGTAAPDMLLASVRSLQVIVSVTWPRIREKWWREVLRGCVGCWVNVADEEGDINTKDQELVKALVEVKHELKVLACLLEDIVGEAFISAKQELVKEEGMLEQLFDGDIGRPPEMKSKTKPNTPAATQKSMIEEL
;
A
#
# COMPACT_ATOMS: atom_id res chain seq x y z
N MET A 1 13.61 12.50 -3.19
CA MET A 1 13.97 13.93 -3.14
C MET A 1 14.87 14.14 -1.94
N THR A 2 15.83 15.06 -2.07
CA THR A 2 17.03 15.23 -1.23
C THR A 2 16.75 15.45 0.27
N ASP A 3 17.50 14.77 1.14
CA ASP A 3 17.62 15.00 2.60
C ASP A 3 18.18 16.40 2.98
N LYS A 4 18.15 17.35 2.05
CA LYS A 4 18.62 18.71 2.28
C LYS A 4 17.60 19.43 3.17
N PRO A 5 18.05 20.18 4.19
CA PRO A 5 17.14 20.95 5.02
C PRO A 5 16.41 21.99 4.17
N ILE A 6 15.14 22.23 4.48
CA ILE A 6 14.28 23.15 3.72
C ILE A 6 14.88 24.56 3.61
N THR A 7 15.66 24.99 4.61
CA THR A 7 16.38 26.26 4.59
C THR A 7 17.40 26.34 3.46
N THR A 8 18.14 25.27 3.18
CA THR A 8 19.07 25.20 2.05
C THR A 8 18.34 25.23 0.71
N ILE A 9 17.21 24.53 0.61
CA ILE A 9 16.39 24.52 -0.63
C ILE A 9 15.81 25.91 -0.91
N LEU A 10 15.31 26.60 0.13
CA LEU A 10 14.77 27.96 -0.02
C LEU A 10 15.86 29.02 -0.26
N GLN A 11 17.10 28.78 0.17
CA GLN A 11 18.26 29.63 -0.11
C GLN A 11 18.82 29.45 -1.53
N ASP A 12 18.52 28.34 -2.19
CA ASP A 12 19.04 28.04 -3.51
C ASP A 12 18.40 28.97 -4.56
N GLU A 13 19.19 29.92 -5.08
CA GLU A 13 18.78 30.88 -6.12
C GLU A 13 18.93 30.33 -7.54
N SER A 14 19.38 29.07 -7.70
CA SER A 14 19.59 28.47 -9.02
C SER A 14 18.29 28.07 -9.75
N HIS A 15 17.14 28.17 -9.08
CA HIS A 15 15.85 27.88 -9.70
C HIS A 15 15.43 29.00 -10.66
N ILE A 16 15.21 28.63 -11.93
CA ILE A 16 14.51 29.51 -12.89
C ILE A 16 13.10 29.73 -12.34
N GLU A 17 12.84 30.93 -11.82
CA GLU A 17 11.57 31.26 -11.19
C GLU A 17 11.04 32.63 -11.62
N LYS A 18 9.70 32.74 -11.71
CA LYS A 18 9.02 33.99 -12.03
C LYS A 18 9.20 34.98 -10.87
N PRO A 19 9.29 36.30 -11.12
CA PRO A 19 9.45 37.32 -10.06
C PRO A 19 8.51 37.16 -8.84
N PRO A 20 7.19 36.93 -9.00
CA PRO A 20 6.30 36.71 -7.84
C PRO A 20 6.63 35.45 -7.04
N SER A 21 7.18 34.41 -7.66
CA SER A 21 7.65 33.19 -6.96
C SER A 21 8.87 33.50 -6.09
N LYS A 22 9.78 34.36 -6.56
CA LYS A 22 10.98 34.76 -5.82
C LYS A 22 10.64 35.48 -4.51
N ASP A 23 9.70 36.43 -4.57
CA ASP A 23 9.25 37.17 -3.38
C ASP A 23 8.61 36.24 -2.34
N LEU A 24 7.78 35.30 -2.81
CA LEU A 24 7.17 34.27 -1.97
C LEU A 24 8.22 33.33 -1.36
N ARG A 25 9.28 32.98 -2.10
CA ARG A 25 10.38 32.14 -1.59
C ARG A 25 11.12 32.83 -0.44
N TYR A 26 11.49 34.10 -0.57
CA TYR A 26 12.15 34.84 0.51
C TYR A 26 11.26 34.98 1.74
N LYS A 27 9.96 35.24 1.53
CA LYS A 27 8.98 35.31 2.61
C LYS A 27 8.85 33.96 3.34
N ALA A 28 8.79 32.86 2.60
CA ALA A 28 8.79 31.51 3.17
C ALA A 28 10.07 31.22 3.97
N LEU A 29 11.25 31.61 3.45
CA LEU A 29 12.52 31.45 4.15
C LEU A 29 12.54 32.19 5.50
N ASN A 30 11.97 33.39 5.57
CA ASN A 30 11.88 34.16 6.82
C ASN A 30 10.97 33.47 7.85
N PHE A 31 9.82 32.94 7.43
CA PHE A 31 8.94 32.16 8.30
C PHE A 31 9.65 30.90 8.82
N VAL A 32 10.33 30.14 7.96
CA VAL A 32 11.06 28.92 8.35
C VAL A 32 12.20 29.22 9.33
N LYS A 33 13.02 30.26 9.07
CA LYS A 33 14.09 30.67 9.99
C LYS A 33 13.57 31.08 11.37
N THR A 34 12.38 31.68 11.42
CA THR A 34 11.74 32.05 12.69
C THR A 34 11.33 30.81 13.50
N LEU A 35 10.95 29.72 12.82
CA LEU A 35 10.58 28.44 13.45
C LEU A 35 11.79 27.65 13.99
N ASP A 36 12.94 27.73 13.33
CA ASP A 36 14.16 26.99 13.75
C ASP A 36 14.81 27.57 15.02
N ASN A 37 14.46 28.80 15.40
CA ASN A 37 14.87 29.39 16.67
C ASN A 37 14.10 28.73 17.84
N LYS A 38 14.83 28.18 18.83
CA LYS A 38 14.42 27.25 19.90
C LYS A 38 13.25 27.67 20.83
N GLN A 39 12.56 28.79 20.60
CA GLN A 39 11.45 29.29 21.42
C GLN A 39 10.06 29.16 20.76
N SER A 40 9.95 28.53 19.59
CA SER A 40 8.78 28.73 18.68
C SER A 40 7.69 27.64 18.69
N THR A 41 7.69 26.65 19.60
CA THR A 41 6.64 25.61 19.59
C THR A 41 5.23 26.16 19.86
N THR A 42 5.13 27.24 20.65
CA THR A 42 3.85 27.91 20.94
C THR A 42 3.26 28.65 19.73
N HIS A 43 4.11 29.22 18.86
CA HIS A 43 3.69 29.97 17.67
C HIS A 43 3.67 29.14 16.38
N LEU A 44 4.02 27.85 16.48
CA LEU A 44 4.08 26.95 15.35
C LEU A 44 2.73 26.85 14.60
N PRO A 45 1.57 26.68 15.26
CA PRO A 45 0.27 26.66 14.57
C PRO A 45 0.04 27.87 13.68
N ASP A 46 0.23 29.09 14.21
CA ASP A 46 0.01 30.33 13.48
C ASP A 46 1.00 30.50 12.33
N THR A 47 2.25 30.11 12.53
CA THR A 47 3.26 30.19 11.48
C THR A 47 2.98 29.21 10.34
N LEU A 48 2.50 27.99 10.66
CA LEU A 48 2.05 27.03 9.65
C LEU A 48 0.84 27.59 8.89
N LEU A 49 -0.11 28.23 9.58
CA LEU A 49 -1.23 28.90 8.93
C LEU A 49 -0.75 29.96 7.95
N ASN A 50 0.17 30.84 8.36
CA ASN A 50 0.73 31.91 7.52
C ASN A 50 1.50 31.35 6.31
N LEU A 51 2.29 30.28 6.50
CA LEU A 51 2.92 29.59 5.38
C LEU A 51 1.89 29.07 4.37
N ILE A 52 0.78 28.50 4.84
CA ILE A 52 -0.27 27.98 3.96
C ILE A 52 -1.03 29.12 3.28
N THR A 53 -1.42 30.17 4.01
CA THR A 53 -2.29 31.24 3.50
C THR A 53 -1.56 32.29 2.68
N GLU A 54 -0.34 32.64 3.07
CA GLU A 54 0.43 33.72 2.44
C GLU A 54 1.41 33.22 1.39
N ILE A 55 1.76 31.93 1.39
CA ILE A 55 2.70 31.34 0.42
C ILE A 55 2.00 30.28 -0.44
N ILE A 56 1.53 29.18 0.15
CA ILE A 56 0.98 28.05 -0.63
C ILE A 56 -0.26 28.48 -1.42
N LYS A 57 -1.23 29.14 -0.81
CA LYS A 57 -2.45 29.58 -1.53
C LYS A 57 -2.14 30.46 -2.76
N PRO A 58 -1.32 31.53 -2.65
CA PRO A 58 -0.93 32.32 -3.83
C PRO A 58 -0.22 31.53 -4.91
N LEU A 59 0.63 30.55 -4.56
CA LEU A 59 1.30 29.72 -5.57
C LEU A 59 0.33 28.88 -6.42
N PHE A 60 -0.80 28.49 -5.83
CA PHE A 60 -1.85 27.71 -6.48
C PHE A 60 -3.07 28.54 -6.90
N SER A 61 -3.03 29.88 -6.80
CA SER A 61 -4.22 30.71 -7.06
C SER A 61 -4.64 30.73 -8.54
N THR A 62 -3.70 30.47 -9.45
CA THR A 62 -3.96 30.37 -10.89
C THR A 62 -4.42 28.97 -11.31
N SER A 63 -4.39 27.99 -10.41
CA SER A 63 -4.80 26.60 -10.67
C SER A 63 -6.08 26.28 -9.91
N HIS A 64 -7.19 26.13 -10.63
CA HIS A 64 -8.46 25.67 -10.06
C HIS A 64 -8.63 24.16 -10.25
N HIS A 65 -8.88 23.43 -9.16
CA HIS A 65 -9.06 21.99 -9.19
C HIS A 65 -10.50 21.59 -9.53
N LYS A 66 -10.70 20.80 -10.60
CA LYS A 66 -12.02 20.41 -11.15
C LYS A 66 -13.00 19.80 -10.12
N ASN A 67 -12.48 19.01 -9.18
CA ASN A 67 -13.30 18.25 -8.23
C ASN A 67 -13.53 18.99 -6.90
N LEU A 68 -12.99 20.20 -6.75
CA LEU A 68 -13.08 20.99 -5.53
C LEU A 68 -13.83 22.30 -5.75
N THR A 69 -14.54 22.75 -4.72
CA THR A 69 -15.02 24.13 -4.64
C THR A 69 -13.85 25.08 -4.37
N SER A 70 -14.06 26.39 -4.57
CA SER A 70 -13.08 27.44 -4.18
C SER A 70 -12.68 27.40 -2.70
N THR A 71 -13.47 26.72 -1.86
CA THR A 71 -13.23 26.50 -0.43
C THR A 71 -12.58 25.16 -0.09
N GLY A 72 -12.24 24.33 -1.09
CA GLY A 72 -11.57 23.04 -0.91
C GLY A 72 -12.49 21.88 -0.51
N ARG A 73 -13.82 22.01 -0.69
CA ARG A 73 -14.81 20.94 -0.44
C ARG A 73 -15.10 20.17 -1.73
N LYS A 74 -15.61 18.94 -1.63
CA LYS A 74 -16.06 18.13 -2.80
C LYS A 74 -17.08 18.91 -3.61
N ASN A 75 -16.82 19.12 -4.89
CA ASN A 75 -17.77 19.75 -5.82
C ASN A 75 -18.87 18.75 -6.19
N ARG A 76 -20.14 19.15 -6.10
CA ARG A 76 -21.32 18.29 -6.37
C ARG A 76 -22.02 18.61 -7.70
N VAL A 77 -21.50 19.57 -8.48
CA VAL A 77 -22.22 20.19 -9.61
C VAL A 77 -21.61 19.86 -10.98
N ASN A 78 -20.48 19.16 -11.06
CA ASN A 78 -19.84 18.91 -12.36
C ASN A 78 -20.26 17.58 -12.99
N ASP A 79 -20.94 17.65 -14.13
CA ASP A 79 -21.00 16.58 -15.13
C ASP A 79 -19.59 16.33 -15.71
N PRO A 80 -19.15 15.07 -15.89
CA PRO A 80 -17.77 14.78 -16.24
C PRO A 80 -17.50 15.01 -17.73
N LEU A 81 -16.71 16.03 -18.07
CA LEU A 81 -15.91 15.96 -19.29
C LEU A 81 -14.83 14.86 -19.09
N PRO A 82 -14.58 13.99 -20.08
CA PRO A 82 -13.63 12.89 -19.96
C PRO A 82 -12.22 13.36 -19.57
N ALA A 83 -11.61 12.67 -18.59
CA ALA A 83 -10.26 12.95 -18.10
C ALA A 83 -9.17 12.94 -19.18
N SER A 84 -9.41 12.29 -20.32
CA SER A 84 -8.51 12.22 -21.47
C SER A 84 -8.34 13.55 -22.20
N ILE A 85 -9.36 14.42 -22.22
CA ILE A 85 -9.32 15.66 -23.03
C ILE A 85 -8.45 16.73 -22.37
N ASN A 86 -8.49 16.86 -21.05
CA ASN A 86 -7.59 17.79 -20.34
C ASN A 86 -6.14 17.31 -20.35
N ARG A 87 -5.87 16.00 -20.27
CA ARG A 87 -4.50 15.44 -20.35
C ARG A 87 -3.84 15.83 -21.68
N PHE A 88 -4.59 15.77 -22.79
CA PHE A 88 -4.14 16.20 -24.11
C PHE A 88 -4.02 17.73 -24.24
N GLN A 89 -4.97 18.51 -23.71
CA GLN A 89 -4.89 19.99 -23.76
C GLN A 89 -3.73 20.55 -22.93
N SER A 90 -3.42 19.96 -21.77
CA SER A 90 -2.26 20.35 -20.96
C SER A 90 -0.91 19.92 -21.53
N GLN A 91 -0.86 18.94 -22.44
CA GLN A 91 0.38 18.62 -23.16
C GLN A 91 0.58 19.54 -24.38
N ILE A 92 -0.49 19.89 -25.09
CA ILE A 92 -0.39 20.68 -26.34
C ILE A 92 -0.19 22.18 -26.09
N LEU A 93 -0.67 22.73 -24.96
CA LEU A 93 -0.59 24.17 -24.66
C LEU A 93 0.69 24.61 -23.93
N PHE A 94 1.47 23.68 -23.36
CA PHE A 94 2.62 24.00 -22.50
C PHE A 94 3.99 23.83 -23.18
N ASP A 95 4.03 23.35 -24.43
CA ASP A 95 5.27 22.95 -25.09
C ASP A 95 5.97 24.07 -25.90
N SER A 96 5.69 25.36 -25.63
CA SER A 96 6.35 26.44 -26.38
C SER A 96 6.65 27.75 -25.64
N ASP A 97 6.19 27.97 -24.41
CA ASP A 97 6.49 29.21 -23.68
C ASP A 97 6.49 29.02 -22.15
N ASP A 98 7.66 29.18 -21.51
CA ASP A 98 7.85 29.14 -20.03
C ASP A 98 6.96 30.16 -19.29
N SER A 99 6.48 31.16 -20.05
CA SER A 99 5.51 32.16 -19.62
C SER A 99 4.19 31.57 -19.08
N ASN A 100 3.76 30.39 -19.55
CA ASN A 100 2.49 29.78 -19.14
C ASN A 100 2.58 28.76 -17.99
N ARG A 101 3.78 28.39 -17.52
CA ARG A 101 3.93 27.41 -16.43
C ARG A 101 3.28 27.90 -15.12
N PRO A 102 2.51 27.07 -14.37
CA PRO A 102 1.92 27.48 -13.09
C PRO A 102 2.96 27.92 -12.06
N LEU A 103 2.63 28.91 -11.22
CA LEU A 103 3.57 29.50 -10.25
C LEU A 103 4.12 28.49 -9.23
N TRP A 104 3.32 27.49 -8.85
CA TRP A 104 3.70 26.45 -7.91
C TRP A 104 4.70 25.44 -8.48
N LYS A 105 4.87 25.35 -9.81
CA LYS A 105 5.84 24.47 -10.46
C LYS A 105 7.25 25.07 -10.42
N ASN A 106 7.78 25.16 -9.21
CA ASN A 106 9.13 25.60 -8.91
C ASN A 106 9.87 24.51 -8.12
N GLY A 107 11.18 24.66 -7.91
CA GLY A 107 12.02 23.64 -7.28
C GLY A 107 11.82 23.47 -5.77
N TRP A 108 11.04 24.34 -5.11
CA TRP A 108 10.95 24.40 -3.65
C TRP A 108 9.54 24.20 -3.10
N THR A 109 8.48 24.36 -3.89
CA THR A 109 7.08 24.27 -3.40
C THR A 109 6.74 22.90 -2.84
N SER A 110 7.09 21.82 -3.54
CA SER A 110 6.88 20.44 -3.06
C SER A 110 7.59 20.19 -1.74
N SER A 111 8.85 20.64 -1.64
CA SER A 111 9.66 20.51 -0.43
C SER A 111 9.08 21.32 0.73
N LEU A 112 8.56 22.52 0.46
CA LEU A 112 7.91 23.35 1.46
C LEU A 112 6.59 22.73 1.95
N LEU A 113 5.77 22.18 1.06
CA LEU A 113 4.53 21.51 1.43
C LEU A 113 4.80 20.28 2.32
N LEU A 114 5.81 19.49 1.96
CA LEU A 114 6.30 18.36 2.75
C LEU A 114 6.79 18.81 4.13
N TYR A 115 7.55 19.91 4.19
CA TYR A 115 8.01 20.51 5.44
C TYR A 115 6.85 20.97 6.33
N ILE A 116 5.82 21.62 5.76
CA ILE A 116 4.63 22.05 6.50
C ILE A 116 3.91 20.83 7.11
N LEU A 117 3.70 19.78 6.31
CA LEU A 117 3.01 18.57 6.75
C LEU A 117 3.77 17.81 7.83
N THR A 118 5.09 17.69 7.71
CA THR A 118 5.94 17.05 8.74
C THR A 118 6.04 17.90 10.01
N SER A 119 5.93 19.23 9.90
CA SER A 119 6.01 20.13 11.05
C SER A 119 4.85 20.01 12.03
N TYR A 120 3.70 19.46 11.64
CA TYR A 120 2.61 19.17 12.59
C TYR A 120 3.05 18.20 13.70
N ASN A 121 4.00 17.30 13.44
CA ASN A 121 4.52 16.37 14.44
C ASN A 121 5.40 17.02 15.51
N LYS A 122 5.77 18.30 15.33
CA LYS A 122 6.47 19.08 16.36
C LYS A 122 5.50 19.64 17.41
N ILE A 123 4.18 19.58 17.18
CA ILE A 123 3.16 19.95 18.18
C ILE A 123 2.98 18.75 19.12
N THR A 124 3.43 18.89 20.37
CA THR A 124 3.48 17.79 21.34
C THR A 124 2.13 17.40 21.93
N ASP A 125 1.17 18.33 21.98
CA ASP A 125 -0.17 18.08 22.51
C ASP A 125 -1.11 17.58 21.40
N ASP A 126 -1.61 16.36 21.53
CA ASP A 126 -2.47 15.72 20.53
C ASP A 126 -3.78 16.45 20.30
N VAL A 127 -4.36 17.05 21.35
CA VAL A 127 -5.63 17.78 21.25
C VAL A 127 -5.45 19.06 20.43
N SER A 128 -4.41 19.82 20.72
CA SER A 128 -4.05 21.02 19.96
C SER A 128 -3.63 20.67 18.55
N ARG A 129 -2.79 19.64 18.37
CA ARG A 129 -2.35 19.14 17.05
C ARG A 129 -3.55 18.77 16.19
N LYS A 130 -4.54 18.04 16.74
CA LYS A 130 -5.80 17.71 16.07
C LYS A 130 -6.54 18.96 15.64
N LYS A 131 -6.78 19.90 16.56
CA LYS A 131 -7.54 21.13 16.30
C LYS A 131 -6.89 21.97 15.19
N THR A 132 -5.57 22.14 15.26
CA THR A 132 -4.80 22.89 14.25
C THR A 132 -4.84 22.20 12.90
N LEU A 133 -4.58 20.88 12.85
CA LEU A 133 -4.59 20.12 11.61
C LEU A 133 -5.97 20.15 10.95
N GLU A 134 -7.04 19.96 11.73
CA GLU A 134 -8.42 20.03 11.22
C GLU A 134 -8.78 21.43 10.69
N ALA A 135 -8.32 22.49 11.34
CA ALA A 135 -8.52 23.86 10.89
C ALA A 135 -7.79 24.16 9.57
N HIS A 136 -6.58 23.60 9.38
CA HIS A 136 -5.78 23.84 8.19
C HIS A 136 -6.06 22.85 7.04
N PHE A 137 -6.73 21.74 7.32
CA PHE A 137 -6.93 20.62 6.40
C PHE A 137 -7.43 21.06 5.01
N HIS A 138 -8.53 21.83 4.97
CA HIS A 138 -9.14 22.26 3.72
C HIS A 138 -8.26 23.22 2.89
N LEU A 139 -7.23 23.81 3.51
CA LEU A 139 -6.26 24.68 2.83
C LEU A 139 -5.11 23.89 2.20
N LEU A 140 -4.80 22.70 2.75
CA LEU A 140 -3.75 21.81 2.27
C LEU A 140 -4.24 20.93 1.11
N VAL A 141 -5.50 20.47 1.19
CA VAL A 141 -6.11 19.54 0.22
C VAL A 141 -5.94 19.97 -1.24
N PRO A 142 -6.20 21.24 -1.64
CA PRO A 142 -6.03 21.66 -3.03
C PRO A 142 -4.60 21.51 -3.52
N ALA A 143 -3.58 21.90 -2.74
CA ALA A 143 -2.19 21.83 -3.16
C ALA A 143 -1.74 20.37 -3.37
N VAL A 144 -2.15 19.48 -2.46
CA VAL A 144 -1.88 18.04 -2.57
C VAL A 144 -2.54 17.44 -3.81
N LEU A 145 -3.81 17.75 -4.05
CA LEU A 145 -4.54 17.23 -5.22
C LEU A 145 -3.98 17.75 -6.55
N HIS A 146 -3.59 19.03 -6.63
CA HIS A 146 -2.95 19.55 -7.85
C HIS A 146 -1.63 18.84 -8.18
N GLN A 147 -0.85 18.44 -7.17
CA GLN A 147 0.38 17.68 -7.40
C GLN A 147 0.09 16.25 -7.88
N ILE A 148 -0.93 15.59 -7.32
CA ILE A 148 -1.35 14.24 -7.76
C ILE A 148 -1.90 14.27 -9.19
N ASP A 149 -2.75 15.24 -9.51
CA ASP A 149 -3.37 15.37 -10.83
C ASP A 149 -2.43 15.93 -11.92
N ASP A 150 -1.17 16.25 -11.57
CA ASP A 150 -0.21 16.81 -12.52
C ASP A 150 0.18 15.83 -13.65
N VAL A 151 0.82 16.32 -14.71
CA VAL A 151 1.34 15.50 -15.80
C VAL A 151 2.75 14.96 -15.51
N GLU A 152 3.57 15.69 -14.75
CA GLU A 152 4.95 15.29 -14.45
C GLU A 152 4.98 14.32 -13.26
N ILE A 153 5.68 13.20 -13.43
CA ILE A 153 5.72 12.12 -12.43
C ILE A 153 6.40 12.57 -11.11
N SER A 154 7.34 13.50 -11.18
CA SER A 154 8.00 14.09 -9.99
C SER A 154 7.00 14.78 -9.05
N TYR A 155 6.04 15.53 -9.61
CA TYR A 155 4.98 16.17 -8.84
C TYR A 155 3.95 15.16 -8.33
N LYS A 156 3.60 14.14 -9.13
CA LYS A 156 2.73 13.03 -8.67
C LYS A 156 3.32 12.32 -7.46
N CYS A 157 4.61 11.98 -7.51
CA CYS A 157 5.32 11.36 -6.39
C CYS A 157 5.28 12.25 -5.14
N SER A 158 5.57 13.55 -5.31
CA SER A 158 5.53 14.54 -4.23
C SER A 158 4.12 14.66 -3.62
N GLY A 159 3.08 14.66 -4.47
CA GLY A 159 1.68 14.72 -4.06
C GLY A 159 1.27 13.47 -3.27
N CYS A 160 1.68 12.27 -3.72
CA CYS A 160 1.46 11.02 -3.01
C CYS A 160 2.15 11.02 -1.63
N GLN A 161 3.40 11.47 -1.55
CA GLN A 161 4.11 11.63 -0.28
C GLN A 161 3.39 12.59 0.67
N CYS A 162 2.95 13.75 0.16
CA CYS A 162 2.20 14.71 0.94
C CYS A 162 0.87 14.12 1.44
N LEU A 163 0.13 13.40 0.59
CA LEU A 163 -1.10 12.73 0.97
C LEU A 163 -0.86 11.67 2.06
N LYS A 164 0.19 10.85 1.91
CA LYS A 164 0.59 9.85 2.90
C LYS A 164 0.79 10.49 4.28
N ILE A 165 1.63 11.53 4.37
CA ILE A 165 1.94 12.20 5.63
C ILE A 165 0.71 12.90 6.21
N LEU A 166 -0.11 13.53 5.36
CA LEU A 166 -1.37 14.13 5.80
C LEU A 166 -2.29 13.09 6.44
N CYS A 167 -2.44 11.92 5.81
CA CYS A 167 -3.27 10.84 6.32
C CYS A 167 -2.70 10.20 7.59
N ASP A 168 -1.38 10.00 7.66
CA ASP A 168 -0.70 9.50 8.86
C ASP A 168 -0.91 10.46 10.04
N ASN A 169 -0.71 11.76 9.83
CA ASN A 169 -0.96 12.78 10.86
C ASN A 169 -2.42 12.77 11.34
N LEU A 170 -3.38 12.65 10.41
CA LEU A 170 -4.81 12.56 10.75
C LEU A 170 -5.12 11.31 11.58
N ARG A 171 -4.49 10.18 11.24
CA ARG A 171 -4.64 8.92 11.95
C ARG A 171 -4.04 9.00 13.36
N ASP A 172 -2.85 9.57 13.50
CA ASP A 172 -2.16 9.70 14.78
C ASP A 172 -2.97 10.53 15.79
N VAL A 173 -3.60 11.61 15.33
CA VAL A 173 -4.49 12.44 16.16
C VAL A 173 -5.94 11.95 16.21
N GLN A 174 -6.24 10.79 15.63
CA GLN A 174 -7.57 10.18 15.57
C GLN A 174 -8.65 11.15 15.04
N SER A 175 -8.37 11.80 13.91
CA SER A 175 -9.29 12.74 13.28
C SER A 175 -10.23 12.06 12.30
N GLU A 176 -11.53 12.30 12.47
CA GLU A 176 -12.60 11.85 11.56
C GLU A 176 -12.82 12.83 10.39
N MET A 177 -11.83 13.67 10.06
CA MET A 177 -11.97 14.70 9.04
C MET A 177 -12.26 14.13 7.64
N LEU A 178 -11.62 13.02 7.26
CA LEU A 178 -11.85 12.36 5.97
C LEU A 178 -13.26 11.79 5.85
N ARG A 179 -13.81 11.26 6.96
CA ARG A 179 -15.19 10.76 7.03
C ARG A 179 -16.20 11.90 6.91
N ARG A 180 -16.01 13.00 7.65
CA ARG A 180 -16.92 14.16 7.65
C ARG A 180 -16.90 14.97 6.36
N SER A 181 -15.74 15.12 5.74
CA SER A 181 -15.57 15.97 4.55
C SER A 181 -16.02 15.32 3.24
N GLY A 182 -16.07 13.98 3.19
CA GLY A 182 -16.35 13.24 1.97
C GLY A 182 -15.25 13.36 0.90
N LEU A 183 -14.05 13.82 1.28
CA LEU A 183 -12.92 14.00 0.36
C LEU A 183 -12.18 12.69 0.04
N THR A 184 -12.51 11.59 0.71
CA THR A 184 -11.91 10.27 0.45
C THR A 184 -12.07 9.88 -1.02
N ASP A 185 -13.28 9.97 -1.58
CA ASP A 185 -13.52 9.63 -2.98
C ASP A 185 -12.71 10.52 -3.93
N VAL A 186 -12.56 11.80 -3.58
CA VAL A 186 -11.82 12.75 -4.42
C VAL A 186 -10.35 12.36 -4.51
N PHE A 187 -9.74 11.97 -3.38
CA PHE A 187 -8.38 11.44 -3.37
C PHE A 187 -8.29 10.09 -4.08
N VAL A 188 -9.23 9.18 -3.84
CA VAL A 188 -9.24 7.87 -4.49
C VAL A 188 -9.34 7.99 -6.00
N ASP A 189 -10.22 8.85 -6.51
CA ASP A 189 -10.38 9.07 -7.95
C ASP A 189 -9.15 9.76 -8.57
N ALA A 190 -8.47 10.64 -7.84
CA ALA A 190 -7.20 11.22 -8.28
C ALA A 190 -6.11 10.13 -8.41
N LEU A 191 -5.89 9.36 -7.34
CA LEU A 191 -4.90 8.27 -7.30
C LEU A 191 -5.22 7.16 -8.32
N ARG A 192 -6.51 6.87 -8.58
CA ARG A 192 -6.93 5.81 -9.53
C ARG A 192 -6.32 6.00 -10.91
N ASN A 193 -6.22 7.25 -11.37
CA ASN A 193 -5.67 7.58 -12.69
C ASN A 193 -4.17 7.30 -12.81
N ASP A 194 -3.47 7.23 -11.69
CA ASP A 194 -2.02 7.06 -11.65
C ASP A 194 -1.61 5.58 -11.67
N PHE A 195 -2.48 4.66 -11.26
CA PHE A 195 -2.23 3.22 -11.37
C PHE A 195 -2.19 2.70 -12.81
N SER A 196 -2.67 3.48 -13.79
CA SER A 196 -2.56 3.12 -15.22
C SER A 196 -1.25 3.57 -15.87
N LEU A 197 -0.35 4.22 -15.12
CA LEU A 197 0.94 4.69 -15.64
C LEU A 197 1.97 3.55 -15.62
N LEU A 198 1.80 2.61 -16.55
CA LEU A 198 2.57 1.38 -16.70
C LEU A 198 3.51 1.43 -17.93
N PRO A 199 4.54 0.56 -17.99
CA PRO A 199 5.35 0.28 -19.18
C PRO A 199 4.51 0.10 -20.46
N THR A 200 5.12 0.38 -21.62
CA THR A 200 4.52 0.64 -22.96
C THR A 200 4.01 2.07 -23.17
N LEU A 201 3.53 2.74 -22.11
CA LEU A 201 3.10 4.14 -22.16
C LEU A 201 3.99 5.05 -21.30
N THR A 202 4.47 4.56 -20.17
CA THR A 202 5.34 5.27 -19.22
C THR A 202 6.64 4.50 -19.05
N PRO A 203 7.82 5.16 -19.04
CA PRO A 203 9.08 4.50 -18.75
C PRO A 203 9.05 3.73 -17.44
N GLU A 204 9.61 2.52 -17.43
CA GLU A 204 9.58 1.61 -16.29
C GLU A 204 10.10 2.25 -14.99
N ALA A 205 11.23 2.96 -15.06
CA ALA A 205 11.81 3.64 -13.91
C ALA A 205 10.84 4.66 -13.30
N GLU A 206 10.10 5.39 -14.14
CA GLU A 206 9.15 6.41 -13.68
C GLU A 206 7.89 5.77 -13.10
N SER A 207 7.36 4.71 -13.72
CA SER A 207 6.27 3.89 -13.17
C SER A 207 6.62 3.37 -11.77
N LEU A 208 7.83 2.81 -11.63
CA LEU A 208 8.30 2.27 -10.35
C LEU A 208 8.49 3.36 -9.29
N MET A 209 9.06 4.52 -9.67
CA MET A 209 9.17 5.68 -8.78
C MET A 209 7.80 6.13 -8.27
N LEU A 210 6.81 6.23 -9.16
CA LEU A 210 5.45 6.62 -8.79
C LEU A 210 4.79 5.58 -7.88
N PHE A 211 4.86 4.30 -8.24
CA PHE A 211 4.17 3.24 -7.51
C PHE A 211 4.68 3.07 -6.08
N ARG A 212 5.98 3.31 -5.85
CA ARG A 212 6.59 3.34 -4.51
C ARG A 212 5.95 4.37 -3.58
N GLU A 213 5.44 5.48 -4.12
CA GLU A 213 4.75 6.51 -3.33
C GLU A 213 3.23 6.35 -3.35
N LEU A 214 2.68 5.91 -4.48
CA LEU A 214 1.25 5.76 -4.72
C LEU A 214 0.59 4.71 -3.81
N TYR A 215 1.20 3.52 -3.70
CA TYR A 215 0.65 2.43 -2.88
C TYR A 215 0.62 2.79 -1.38
N PRO A 216 1.70 3.31 -0.76
CA PRO A 216 1.65 3.80 0.62
C PRO A 216 0.67 4.95 0.83
N ALA A 217 0.54 5.88 -0.12
CA ALA A 217 -0.42 6.97 -0.02
C ALA A 217 -1.87 6.46 0.01
N TYR A 218 -2.21 5.54 -0.91
CA TYR A 218 -3.54 4.91 -0.94
C TYR A 218 -3.82 4.14 0.36
N ARG A 219 -2.86 3.35 0.84
CA ARG A 219 -3.00 2.62 2.10
C ARG A 219 -3.25 3.56 3.27
N SER A 220 -2.47 4.63 3.38
CA SER A 220 -2.59 5.60 4.48
C SER A 220 -3.93 6.33 4.44
N LEU A 221 -4.45 6.65 3.25
CA LEU A 221 -5.77 7.23 3.05
C LEU A 221 -6.89 6.30 3.57
N VAL A 222 -6.88 5.02 3.18
CA VAL A 222 -7.88 4.05 3.63
C VAL A 222 -7.81 3.89 5.15
N ARG A 223 -6.61 3.70 5.72
CA ARG A 223 -6.45 3.55 7.17
C ARG A 223 -6.89 4.77 7.96
N ALA A 224 -6.60 5.99 7.48
CA ALA A 224 -7.05 7.21 8.11
C ALA A 224 -8.59 7.39 8.01
N ARG A 225 -9.22 6.95 6.91
CA ARG A 225 -10.68 7.02 6.73
C ARG A 225 -11.45 6.03 7.62
N PHE A 226 -10.88 4.85 7.88
CA PHE A 226 -11.57 3.76 8.59
C PHE A 226 -10.98 3.45 9.96
N LEU A 227 -10.25 4.40 10.56
CA LEU A 227 -9.64 4.25 11.88
C LEU A 227 -10.64 3.80 12.95
N HIS A 228 -11.85 4.36 12.97
CA HIS A 228 -12.87 3.99 13.95
C HIS A 228 -13.26 2.50 13.87
N VAL A 229 -13.24 1.90 12.67
CA VAL A 229 -13.53 0.48 12.46
C VAL A 229 -12.38 -0.40 12.97
N GLU A 230 -11.13 -0.02 12.69
CA GLU A 230 -9.94 -0.70 13.25
C GLU A 230 -9.95 -0.68 14.79
N VAL A 231 -10.32 0.45 15.40
CA VAL A 231 -10.39 0.59 16.86
C VAL A 231 -11.58 -0.20 17.44
N ALA A 232 -12.74 -0.21 16.78
CA ALA A 232 -13.92 -0.94 17.24
C ALA A 232 -13.71 -2.46 17.20
N THR A 233 -13.14 -2.97 16.11
CA THR A 233 -12.79 -4.40 15.96
C THR A 233 -11.76 -4.83 17.01
N ALA A 234 -10.74 -4.02 17.27
CA ALA A 234 -9.75 -4.30 18.32
C ALA A 234 -10.37 -4.37 19.73
N ARG A 235 -11.34 -3.50 20.06
CA ARG A 235 -12.05 -3.54 21.35
C ARG A 235 -12.92 -4.78 21.49
N SER A 236 -13.67 -5.14 20.45
CA SER A 236 -14.53 -6.32 20.45
C SER A 236 -13.77 -7.62 20.75
N THR A 237 -12.55 -7.77 20.23
CA THR A 237 -11.72 -8.95 20.53
C THR A 237 -11.28 -9.06 22.00
N ARG A 238 -11.18 -7.95 22.73
CA ARG A 238 -10.73 -7.92 24.14
C ARG A 238 -11.87 -8.17 25.13
N ASP A 239 -13.11 -7.79 24.79
CA ASP A 239 -14.27 -7.85 25.70
C ASP A 239 -15.03 -9.20 25.70
N THR A 240 -14.56 -10.20 24.93
CA THR A 240 -15.15 -11.55 24.87
C THR A 240 -15.14 -12.34 26.20
N SER A 241 -14.64 -11.75 27.29
CA SER A 241 -14.69 -12.30 28.66
C SER A 241 -15.87 -11.80 29.52
N SER A 242 -16.74 -10.91 29.03
CA SER A 242 -17.86 -10.37 29.83
C SER A 242 -19.23 -10.62 29.19
N LYS A 243 -20.21 -11.02 30.01
CA LYS A 243 -21.57 -11.41 29.58
C LYS A 243 -22.27 -10.27 28.82
N PRO A 244 -23.01 -10.56 27.74
CA PRO A 244 -23.67 -9.54 26.94
C PRO A 244 -24.88 -8.99 27.70
N THR A 245 -24.81 -7.72 28.11
CA THR A 245 -26.00 -6.97 28.51
C THR A 245 -26.59 -6.36 27.24
N VAL A 246 -27.77 -6.85 26.84
CA VAL A 246 -28.45 -6.47 25.59
C VAL A 246 -29.00 -5.06 25.72
N ASN A 247 -28.23 -4.05 25.25
CA ASN A 247 -28.74 -2.69 25.05
C ASN A 247 -29.22 -2.53 23.60
N SER A 248 -30.44 -2.03 23.41
CA SER A 248 -31.09 -1.81 22.10
C SER A 248 -30.35 -0.83 21.18
N ASN A 249 -29.56 0.10 21.73
CA ASN A 249 -28.72 1.02 20.94
C ASN A 249 -27.51 0.33 20.28
N ALA A 250 -27.04 -0.80 20.82
CA ALA A 250 -25.89 -1.53 20.27
C ALA A 250 -26.19 -2.17 18.89
N LYS A 251 -27.48 -2.43 18.58
CA LYS A 251 -27.88 -2.98 17.26
C LYS A 251 -27.73 -1.97 16.12
N GLN A 252 -27.99 -0.68 16.37
CA GLN A 252 -27.85 0.37 15.35
C GLN A 252 -26.39 0.76 15.15
N ASP A 253 -25.60 0.86 16.23
CA ASP A 253 -24.15 1.11 16.15
C ASP A 253 -23.40 -0.05 15.48
N GLY A 254 -23.85 -1.30 15.71
CA GLY A 254 -23.32 -2.49 15.05
C GLY A 254 -23.54 -2.49 13.53
N GLN A 255 -24.76 -2.19 13.07
CA GLN A 255 -25.09 -2.13 11.64
C GLN A 255 -24.31 -1.02 10.90
N HIS A 256 -24.13 0.14 11.51
CA HIS A 256 -23.34 1.22 10.90
C HIS A 256 -21.84 0.84 10.83
N THR A 257 -21.32 0.13 11.83
CA THR A 257 -19.91 -0.33 11.83
C THR A 257 -19.68 -1.39 10.77
N GLU A 258 -20.62 -2.31 10.58
CA GLU A 258 -20.58 -3.34 9.53
C GLU A 258 -20.60 -2.71 8.12
N ALA A 259 -21.48 -1.74 7.87
CA ALA A 259 -21.51 -1.03 6.59
C ALA A 259 -20.23 -0.24 6.28
N GLU A 260 -19.58 0.35 7.29
CA GLU A 260 -18.29 1.03 7.14
C GLU A 260 -17.14 0.03 6.87
N GLU A 261 -17.20 -1.17 7.48
CA GLU A 261 -16.26 -2.25 7.20
C GLU A 261 -16.42 -2.78 5.78
N ASP A 262 -17.64 -2.99 5.31
CA ASP A 262 -17.93 -3.38 3.92
C ASP A 262 -17.40 -2.34 2.93
N LEU A 263 -17.56 -1.06 3.25
CA LEU A 263 -17.02 0.02 2.43
C LEU A 263 -15.49 0.02 2.42
N ARG A 264 -14.85 -0.22 3.57
CA ARG A 264 -13.38 -0.37 3.67
C ARG A 264 -12.89 -1.51 2.79
N LEU A 265 -13.55 -2.66 2.88
CA LEU A 265 -13.26 -3.84 2.06
C LEU A 265 -13.49 -3.56 0.57
N ALA A 266 -14.47 -2.73 0.20
CA ALA A 266 -14.69 -2.32 -1.18
C ALA A 266 -13.52 -1.50 -1.75
N TYR A 267 -12.94 -0.56 -0.98
CA TYR A 267 -11.74 0.17 -1.42
C TYR A 267 -10.53 -0.75 -1.59
N LEU A 268 -10.29 -1.67 -0.64
CA LEU A 268 -9.19 -2.63 -0.74
C LEU A 268 -9.39 -3.64 -1.89
N THR A 269 -10.64 -4.09 -2.09
CA THR A 269 -11.02 -4.96 -3.21
C THR A 269 -10.78 -4.26 -4.54
N ALA A 270 -11.12 -2.98 -4.64
CA ALA A 270 -10.83 -2.19 -5.82
C ALA A 270 -9.33 -2.16 -6.07
N LEU A 271 -8.52 -1.72 -5.09
CA LEU A 271 -7.05 -1.68 -5.18
C LEU A 271 -6.45 -3.01 -5.64
N LEU A 272 -6.93 -4.13 -5.09
CA LEU A 272 -6.46 -5.45 -5.47
C LEU A 272 -6.83 -5.78 -6.91
N ARG A 273 -8.13 -5.75 -7.25
CA ARG A 273 -8.64 -6.26 -8.53
C ARG A 273 -8.38 -5.31 -9.71
N HIS A 274 -8.72 -4.05 -9.54
CA HIS A 274 -8.76 -3.08 -10.63
C HIS A 274 -7.43 -2.36 -10.84
N GLN A 275 -6.54 -2.37 -9.84
CA GLN A 275 -5.22 -1.73 -9.94
C GLN A 275 -4.12 -2.78 -9.95
N THR A 276 -3.92 -3.52 -8.85
CA THR A 276 -2.74 -4.39 -8.67
C THR A 276 -2.76 -5.59 -9.60
N LEU A 277 -3.84 -6.39 -9.60
CA LEU A 277 -3.97 -7.56 -10.45
C LEU A 277 -4.10 -7.18 -11.93
N HIS A 278 -4.76 -6.07 -12.23
CA HIS A 278 -4.82 -5.54 -13.60
C HIS A 278 -3.42 -5.16 -14.11
N SER A 279 -2.62 -4.48 -13.30
CA SER A 279 -1.24 -4.12 -13.64
C SER A 279 -0.37 -5.35 -13.84
N LEU A 280 -0.46 -6.34 -12.94
CA LEU A 280 0.27 -7.61 -13.07
C LEU A 280 -0.12 -8.36 -14.35
N HIS A 281 -1.41 -8.40 -14.69
CA HIS A 281 -1.88 -9.00 -15.92
C HIS A 281 -1.37 -8.25 -17.16
N HIS A 282 -1.38 -6.91 -17.13
CA HIS A 282 -0.82 -6.10 -18.22
C HIS A 282 0.68 -6.38 -18.43
N LEU A 283 1.43 -6.54 -17.34
CA LEU A 283 2.85 -6.85 -17.39
C LEU A 283 3.15 -8.31 -17.74
N SER A 284 2.16 -9.19 -17.71
CA SER A 284 2.28 -10.56 -18.20
C SER A 284 2.03 -10.57 -19.71
N THR A 285 3.03 -10.93 -20.51
CA THR A 285 2.83 -11.01 -21.97
C THR A 285 1.92 -12.19 -22.33
N GLY A 286 1.03 -12.01 -23.31
CA GLY A 286 0.05 -13.02 -23.76
C GLY A 286 0.64 -14.22 -24.53
N SER A 287 1.92 -14.55 -24.33
CA SER A 287 2.56 -15.72 -24.94
C SER A 287 3.50 -16.37 -23.92
N GLY A 288 2.96 -17.32 -23.15
CA GLY A 288 3.72 -18.06 -22.14
C GLY A 288 3.63 -17.45 -20.73
N THR A 289 3.49 -18.30 -19.73
CA THR A 289 3.18 -17.96 -18.33
C THR A 289 4.39 -17.53 -17.49
N GLY A 290 5.51 -17.15 -18.12
CA GLY A 290 6.77 -16.75 -17.45
C GLY A 290 7.38 -15.43 -17.93
N SER A 291 6.99 -14.91 -19.11
CA SER A 291 7.58 -13.68 -19.65
C SER A 291 6.83 -12.43 -19.19
N THR A 292 7.41 -11.73 -18.22
CA THR A 292 6.97 -10.38 -17.82
C THR A 292 7.67 -9.28 -18.62
N ILE A 293 6.95 -8.21 -18.94
CA ILE A 293 7.48 -6.98 -19.56
C ILE A 293 8.48 -6.29 -18.62
N SER A 294 8.28 -6.39 -17.30
CA SER A 294 9.14 -5.75 -16.30
C SER A 294 9.20 -6.61 -15.03
N ILE A 295 10.36 -7.21 -14.78
CA ILE A 295 10.64 -7.96 -13.54
C ILE A 295 10.60 -7.02 -12.31
N PRO A 296 11.25 -5.84 -12.30
CA PRO A 296 11.20 -4.94 -11.15
C PRO A 296 9.79 -4.50 -10.74
N LEU A 297 8.94 -4.18 -11.72
CA LEU A 297 7.59 -3.71 -11.46
C LEU A 297 6.67 -4.85 -11.01
N SER A 298 6.78 -6.03 -11.64
CA SER A 298 6.05 -7.23 -11.22
C SER A 298 6.44 -7.65 -9.80
N THR A 299 7.74 -7.63 -9.48
CA THR A 299 8.27 -7.89 -8.12
C THR A 299 7.67 -6.90 -7.11
N PHE A 300 7.68 -5.61 -7.44
CA PHE A 300 7.08 -4.58 -6.58
C PHE A 300 5.57 -4.85 -6.35
N LEU A 301 4.80 -5.10 -7.41
CA LEU A 301 3.35 -5.33 -7.33
C LEU A 301 3.00 -6.61 -6.55
N ILE A 302 3.75 -7.69 -6.75
CA ILE A 302 3.60 -8.93 -5.98
C ILE A 302 3.84 -8.68 -4.49
N SER A 303 4.84 -7.88 -4.14
CA SER A 303 5.11 -7.53 -2.73
C SER A 303 3.98 -6.72 -2.08
N GLN A 304 3.15 -6.03 -2.87
CA GLN A 304 1.98 -5.31 -2.35
C GLN A 304 0.85 -6.26 -1.92
N LEU A 305 0.78 -7.47 -2.48
CA LEU A 305 -0.28 -8.45 -2.16
C LEU A 305 -0.28 -8.80 -0.67
N ALA A 306 0.90 -8.95 -0.05
CA ALA A 306 1.03 -9.30 1.37
C ALA A 306 0.25 -8.34 2.28
N TRP A 307 0.50 -7.03 2.17
CA TRP A 307 -0.16 -6.06 3.04
C TRP A 307 -1.63 -5.86 2.67
N ILE A 308 -2.00 -5.97 1.39
CA ILE A 308 -3.41 -5.87 0.97
C ILE A 308 -4.21 -7.01 1.62
N PHE A 309 -3.69 -8.24 1.58
CA PHE A 309 -4.33 -9.39 2.23
C PHE A 309 -4.38 -9.22 3.74
N THR A 310 -3.31 -8.70 4.36
CA THR A 310 -3.30 -8.42 5.81
C THR A 310 -4.38 -7.42 6.20
N ASP A 311 -4.50 -6.31 5.46
CA ASP A 311 -5.50 -5.28 5.76
C ASP A 311 -6.93 -5.77 5.45
N MET A 312 -7.13 -6.67 4.47
CA MET A 312 -8.43 -7.29 4.19
C MET A 312 -8.82 -8.42 5.17
N GLY A 313 -7.84 -9.05 5.82
CA GLY A 313 -8.07 -10.17 6.72
C GLY A 313 -8.75 -11.36 6.03
N ILE A 314 -9.62 -12.06 6.76
CA ILE A 314 -10.31 -13.27 6.26
C ILE A 314 -11.22 -13.00 5.05
N ALA A 315 -11.70 -11.76 4.86
CA ALA A 315 -12.53 -11.41 3.70
C ALA A 315 -11.77 -11.57 2.37
N SER A 316 -10.43 -11.60 2.40
CA SER A 316 -9.59 -11.79 1.23
C SER A 316 -9.71 -13.18 0.57
N VAL A 317 -10.34 -14.17 1.23
CA VAL A 317 -10.50 -15.54 0.71
C VAL A 317 -11.15 -15.61 -0.67
N ILE A 318 -11.99 -14.64 -1.02
CA ILE A 318 -12.67 -14.56 -2.32
C ILE A 318 -11.70 -14.29 -3.48
N HIS A 319 -10.47 -13.88 -3.19
CA HIS A 319 -9.44 -13.58 -4.18
C HIS A 319 -8.45 -14.72 -4.40
N LEU A 320 -8.47 -15.77 -3.57
CA LEU A 320 -7.52 -16.88 -3.64
C LEU A 320 -7.54 -17.58 -5.00
N GLN A 321 -8.72 -17.74 -5.61
CA GLN A 321 -8.86 -18.38 -6.91
C GLN A 321 -8.12 -17.63 -8.04
N THR A 322 -7.91 -16.32 -7.91
CA THR A 322 -7.17 -15.52 -8.89
C THR A 322 -5.70 -15.38 -8.49
N VAL A 323 -5.42 -15.17 -7.20
CA VAL A 323 -4.07 -14.84 -6.72
C VAL A 323 -3.16 -16.07 -6.63
N LEU A 324 -3.68 -17.22 -6.17
CA LEU A 324 -2.84 -18.41 -6.00
C LEU A 324 -2.32 -18.96 -7.34
N PRO A 325 -3.14 -19.10 -8.41
CA PRO A 325 -2.61 -19.56 -9.69
C PRO A 325 -1.58 -18.59 -10.27
N LEU A 326 -1.75 -17.27 -10.07
CA LEU A 326 -0.78 -16.26 -10.50
C LEU A 326 0.57 -16.48 -9.80
N LEU A 327 0.59 -16.55 -8.47
CA LEU A 327 1.84 -16.73 -7.72
C LEU A 327 2.47 -18.10 -7.98
N ARG A 328 1.66 -19.16 -8.11
CA ARG A 328 2.13 -20.48 -8.51
C ARG A 328 2.82 -20.44 -9.87
N ASN A 329 2.25 -19.74 -10.85
CA ASN A 329 2.85 -19.66 -12.19
C ASN A 329 4.21 -18.96 -12.15
N VAL A 330 4.36 -17.89 -11.35
CA VAL A 330 5.67 -17.23 -11.15
C VAL A 330 6.67 -18.19 -10.51
N LEU A 331 6.26 -18.91 -9.47
CA LEU A 331 7.12 -19.86 -8.76
C LEU A 331 7.52 -21.08 -9.58
N MET A 332 6.68 -21.51 -10.52
CA MET A 332 6.93 -22.67 -11.38
C MET A 332 7.58 -22.31 -12.71
N ASP A 333 7.96 -21.03 -12.93
CA ASP A 333 8.64 -20.64 -14.16
C ASP A 333 10.02 -21.32 -14.23
N PRO A 334 10.30 -22.14 -15.26
CA PRO A 334 11.61 -22.79 -15.42
C PRO A 334 12.77 -21.79 -15.52
N PHE A 335 12.51 -20.53 -15.88
CA PHE A 335 13.52 -19.47 -15.93
C PHE A 335 13.45 -18.50 -14.74
N GLY A 336 12.62 -18.80 -13.73
CA GLY A 336 12.43 -17.92 -12.57
C GLY A 336 13.69 -17.68 -11.76
N THR A 337 14.68 -18.59 -11.83
CA THR A 337 16.00 -18.47 -11.17
C THR A 337 16.79 -17.26 -11.65
N ALA A 338 16.55 -16.76 -12.86
CA ALA A 338 17.14 -15.52 -13.37
C ALA A 338 16.61 -14.25 -12.67
N ALA A 339 15.50 -14.36 -11.93
CA ALA A 339 14.83 -13.26 -11.24
C ALA A 339 14.52 -13.63 -9.77
N PRO A 340 15.56 -13.87 -8.93
CA PRO A 340 15.37 -14.39 -7.58
C PRO A 340 14.55 -13.44 -6.68
N ASP A 341 14.65 -12.12 -6.88
CA ASP A 341 13.86 -11.13 -6.13
C ASP A 341 12.34 -11.30 -6.35
N MET A 342 11.93 -11.69 -7.56
CA MET A 342 10.53 -11.93 -7.90
C MET A 342 10.02 -13.23 -7.28
N LEU A 343 10.85 -14.27 -7.26
CA LEU A 343 10.54 -15.51 -6.52
C LEU A 343 10.41 -15.23 -5.03
N LEU A 344 11.36 -14.51 -4.44
CA LEU A 344 11.37 -14.14 -3.04
C LEU A 344 10.14 -13.33 -2.63
N ALA A 345 9.77 -12.31 -3.43
CA ALA A 345 8.55 -11.54 -3.22
C ALA A 345 7.29 -12.42 -3.30
N SER A 346 7.27 -13.39 -4.23
CA SER A 346 6.16 -14.33 -4.42
C SER A 346 6.00 -15.28 -3.22
N VAL A 347 7.09 -15.87 -2.74
CA VAL A 347 7.07 -16.77 -1.58
C VAL A 347 6.65 -16.01 -0.31
N ARG A 348 7.22 -14.83 -0.05
CA ARG A 348 6.85 -14.00 1.11
C ARG A 348 5.40 -13.57 1.07
N SER A 349 4.89 -13.15 -0.09
CA SER A 349 3.48 -12.84 -0.25
C SER A 349 2.60 -14.07 -0.03
N LEU A 350 2.99 -15.25 -0.52
CA LEU A 350 2.26 -16.50 -0.26
C LEU A 350 2.25 -16.87 1.23
N GLN A 351 3.35 -16.73 1.96
CA GLN A 351 3.39 -16.98 3.40
C GLN A 351 2.35 -16.12 4.14
N VAL A 352 2.28 -14.82 3.83
CA VAL A 352 1.27 -13.91 4.42
C VAL A 352 -0.16 -14.26 4.00
N ILE A 353 -0.37 -14.57 2.72
CA ILE A 353 -1.69 -14.99 2.23
C ILE A 353 -2.14 -16.27 2.95
N VAL A 354 -1.25 -17.24 3.11
CA VAL A 354 -1.51 -18.49 3.83
C VAL A 354 -1.80 -18.22 5.29
N SER A 355 -1.04 -17.37 5.98
CA SER A 355 -1.29 -17.06 7.40
C SER A 355 -2.63 -16.33 7.61
N VAL A 356 -3.01 -15.43 6.70
CA VAL A 356 -4.27 -14.68 6.80
C VAL A 356 -5.48 -15.54 6.45
N THR A 357 -5.35 -16.42 5.45
CA THR A 357 -6.47 -17.20 4.88
C THR A 357 -6.41 -18.68 5.21
N TRP A 358 -5.63 -19.05 6.24
CA TRP A 358 -5.33 -20.43 6.61
C TRP A 358 -6.53 -21.37 6.68
N PRO A 359 -7.74 -20.98 7.18
CA PRO A 359 -8.86 -21.91 7.24
C PRO A 359 -9.27 -22.38 5.84
N ARG A 360 -9.29 -21.45 4.88
CA ARG A 360 -9.66 -21.75 3.51
C ARG A 360 -8.55 -22.44 2.73
N ILE A 361 -7.29 -22.14 3.05
CA ILE A 361 -6.13 -22.87 2.48
C ILE A 361 -6.17 -24.33 2.90
N ARG A 362 -6.37 -24.60 4.21
CA ARG A 362 -6.45 -25.95 4.78
C ARG A 362 -7.47 -26.83 4.07
N GLU A 363 -8.66 -26.29 3.79
CA GLU A 363 -9.75 -27.05 3.20
C GLU A 363 -9.52 -27.37 1.72
N LYS A 364 -9.04 -26.39 0.93
CA LYS A 364 -9.15 -26.46 -0.53
C LYS A 364 -7.86 -26.19 -1.29
N TRP A 365 -7.01 -25.29 -0.82
CA TRP A 365 -5.96 -24.69 -1.64
C TRP A 365 -4.53 -25.11 -1.27
N TRP A 366 -4.32 -25.84 -0.17
CA TRP A 366 -2.98 -26.20 0.28
C TRP A 366 -2.15 -26.97 -0.76
N ARG A 367 -2.78 -27.84 -1.57
CA ARG A 367 -2.11 -28.57 -2.66
C ARG A 367 -1.59 -27.65 -3.77
N GLU A 368 -2.34 -26.60 -4.07
CA GLU A 368 -1.96 -25.59 -5.06
C GLU A 368 -0.71 -24.82 -4.59
N VAL A 369 -0.69 -24.43 -3.31
CA VAL A 369 0.46 -23.75 -2.69
C VAL A 369 1.67 -24.68 -2.64
N LEU A 370 1.47 -25.93 -2.22
CA LEU A 370 2.53 -26.96 -2.18
C LEU A 370 3.14 -27.20 -3.57
N ARG A 371 2.31 -27.27 -4.61
CA ARG A 371 2.78 -27.44 -6.00
C ARG A 371 3.70 -26.31 -6.44
N GLY A 372 3.35 -25.05 -6.13
CA GLY A 372 4.22 -23.90 -6.40
C GLY A 372 5.51 -23.93 -5.60
N CYS A 373 5.43 -24.32 -4.32
CA CYS A 373 6.59 -24.45 -3.43
C CYS A 373 7.60 -25.50 -3.94
N VAL A 374 7.11 -26.70 -4.26
CA VAL A 374 7.94 -27.80 -4.79
C VAL A 374 8.52 -27.44 -6.15
N GLY A 375 7.71 -26.91 -7.08
CA GLY A 375 8.19 -26.53 -8.41
C GLY A 375 9.31 -25.48 -8.36
N CYS A 376 9.17 -24.46 -7.51
CA CYS A 376 10.22 -23.47 -7.31
C CYS A 376 11.49 -24.09 -6.71
N TRP A 377 11.33 -24.97 -5.72
CA TRP A 377 12.47 -25.66 -5.10
C TRP A 377 13.28 -26.47 -6.11
N VAL A 378 12.60 -27.23 -6.97
CA VAL A 378 13.25 -28.04 -8.03
C VAL A 378 14.03 -27.12 -8.97
N ASN A 379 13.39 -26.07 -9.50
CA ASN A 379 14.07 -25.13 -10.42
C ASN A 379 15.32 -24.50 -9.78
N VAL A 380 15.25 -24.11 -8.50
CA VAL A 380 16.41 -23.53 -7.79
C VAL A 380 17.49 -24.57 -7.51
N ALA A 381 17.12 -25.80 -7.20
CA ALA A 381 18.07 -26.88 -6.94
C ALA A 381 18.77 -27.35 -8.23
N ASP A 382 18.08 -27.35 -9.36
CA ASP A 382 18.65 -27.67 -10.67
C ASP A 382 19.69 -26.61 -11.08
N GLU A 383 19.36 -25.32 -10.92
CA GLU A 383 20.28 -24.22 -11.22
C GLU A 383 21.55 -24.27 -10.34
N GLU A 384 21.44 -24.61 -9.05
CA GLU A 384 22.62 -24.80 -8.18
C GLU A 384 23.56 -25.92 -8.64
N GLY A 385 23.05 -26.94 -9.31
CA GLY A 385 23.86 -28.01 -9.92
C GLY A 385 24.67 -27.53 -11.12
N ASP A 386 24.18 -26.51 -11.82
CA ASP A 386 24.75 -25.96 -13.06
C ASP A 386 25.55 -24.65 -12.85
N ILE A 387 25.34 -23.94 -11.72
CA ILE A 387 26.03 -22.66 -11.45
C ILE A 387 27.54 -22.87 -11.31
N ASN A 388 28.24 -22.40 -12.32
CA ASN A 388 29.69 -22.32 -12.37
C ASN A 388 30.20 -21.13 -11.52
N THR A 389 30.07 -21.20 -10.19
CA THR A 389 30.69 -20.40 -9.08
C THR A 389 30.97 -18.88 -9.22
N LYS A 390 30.62 -18.19 -10.31
CA LYS A 390 31.08 -16.82 -10.60
C LYS A 390 30.14 -15.72 -10.13
N ASP A 391 28.85 -16.01 -9.92
CA ASP A 391 27.88 -15.03 -9.42
C ASP A 391 27.50 -15.33 -7.97
N GLN A 392 28.30 -14.79 -7.04
CA GLN A 392 28.06 -14.95 -5.61
C GLN A 392 26.76 -14.28 -5.14
N GLU A 393 26.30 -13.22 -5.83
CA GLU A 393 25.08 -12.51 -5.46
C GLU A 393 23.85 -13.34 -5.82
N LEU A 394 23.83 -13.93 -7.03
CA LEU A 394 22.78 -14.84 -7.45
C LEU A 394 22.68 -16.07 -6.53
N VAL A 395 23.81 -16.72 -6.21
CA VAL A 395 23.82 -17.87 -5.30
C VAL A 395 23.24 -17.50 -3.93
N LYS A 396 23.63 -16.34 -3.38
CA LYS A 396 23.09 -15.87 -2.10
C LYS A 396 21.58 -15.64 -2.17
N ALA A 397 21.08 -15.04 -3.26
CA ALA A 397 19.67 -14.79 -3.44
C ALA A 397 18.86 -16.11 -3.57
N LEU A 398 19.38 -17.10 -4.30
CA LEU A 398 18.75 -18.42 -4.43
C LEU A 398 18.71 -19.20 -3.10
N VAL A 399 19.76 -19.08 -2.28
CA VAL A 399 19.78 -19.64 -0.92
C VAL A 399 18.69 -18.99 -0.05
N GLU A 400 18.48 -17.68 -0.17
CA GLU A 400 17.39 -16.98 0.51
C GLU A 400 16.01 -17.47 0.04
N VAL A 401 15.83 -17.67 -1.27
CA VAL A 401 14.59 -18.25 -1.83
C VAL A 401 14.35 -19.65 -1.24
N LYS A 402 15.36 -20.53 -1.21
CA LYS A 402 15.25 -21.85 -0.58
C LYS A 402 14.84 -21.76 0.89
N HIS A 403 15.45 -20.86 1.66
CA HIS A 403 15.08 -20.66 3.07
C HIS A 403 13.60 -20.31 3.22
N GLU A 404 13.10 -19.37 2.43
CA GLU A 404 11.71 -18.93 2.49
C GLU A 404 10.71 -19.99 1.99
N LEU A 405 11.12 -20.84 1.04
CA LEU A 405 10.34 -22.01 0.61
C LEU A 405 10.17 -23.02 1.74
N LYS A 406 11.23 -23.27 2.53
CA LYS A 406 11.13 -24.12 3.72
C LYS A 406 10.16 -23.54 4.75
N VAL A 407 10.24 -22.23 5.00
CA VAL A 407 9.30 -21.54 5.91
C VAL A 407 7.85 -21.71 5.43
N LEU A 408 7.59 -21.58 4.12
CA LEU A 408 6.27 -21.82 3.53
C LEU A 408 5.82 -23.28 3.70
N ALA A 409 6.72 -24.25 3.52
CA ALA A 409 6.43 -25.67 3.73
C ALA A 409 6.09 -25.98 5.19
N CYS A 410 6.86 -25.47 6.15
CA CYS A 410 6.57 -25.60 7.58
C CYS A 410 5.20 -24.99 7.94
N LEU A 411 4.89 -23.81 7.40
CA LEU A 411 3.58 -23.16 7.61
C LEU A 411 2.42 -24.03 7.09
N LEU A 412 2.59 -24.66 5.92
CA LEU A 412 1.60 -25.58 5.38
C LEU A 412 1.46 -26.85 6.23
N GLU A 413 2.55 -27.41 6.73
CA GLU A 413 2.54 -28.57 7.63
C GLU A 413 1.73 -28.26 8.91
N ASP A 414 2.00 -27.10 9.53
CA ASP A 414 1.32 -26.64 10.75
C ASP A 414 -0.20 -26.45 10.54
N ILE A 415 -0.61 -25.95 9.38
CA ILE A 415 -2.01 -25.64 9.08
C ILE A 415 -2.80 -26.89 8.65
N VAL A 416 -2.18 -27.78 7.86
CA VAL A 416 -2.86 -28.91 7.21
C VAL A 416 -2.79 -30.18 8.07
N GLY A 417 -1.65 -30.44 8.73
CA GLY A 417 -1.43 -31.63 9.54
C GLY A 417 -1.26 -32.91 8.73
N GLU A 418 -1.96 -33.98 9.09
CA GLU A 418 -1.73 -35.35 8.58
C GLU A 418 -1.77 -35.47 7.05
N ALA A 419 -2.68 -34.77 6.38
CA ALA A 419 -2.79 -34.81 4.92
C ALA A 419 -1.54 -34.26 4.23
N PHE A 420 -0.87 -33.28 4.84
CA PHE A 420 0.40 -32.73 4.33
C PHE A 420 1.54 -33.72 4.56
N ILE A 421 1.60 -34.36 5.73
CA ILE A 421 2.61 -35.37 6.05
C ILE A 421 2.55 -36.53 5.06
N SER A 422 1.35 -37.00 4.71
CA SER A 422 1.17 -38.03 3.70
C SER A 422 1.68 -37.60 2.32
N ALA A 423 1.36 -36.38 1.88
CA ALA A 423 1.81 -35.84 0.60
C ALA A 423 3.34 -35.64 0.56
N LYS A 424 3.92 -35.14 1.65
CA LYS A 424 5.37 -35.02 1.84
C LYS A 424 6.08 -36.38 1.66
N GLN A 425 5.55 -37.43 2.28
CA GLN A 425 6.13 -38.78 2.16
C GLN A 425 6.06 -39.33 0.73
N GLU A 426 5.02 -39.02 -0.03
CA GLU A 426 4.89 -39.40 -1.43
C GLU A 426 5.90 -38.64 -2.30
N LEU A 427 5.97 -37.32 -2.15
CA LEU A 427 6.89 -36.46 -2.89
C LEU A 427 8.36 -36.82 -2.66
N VAL A 428 8.77 -37.06 -1.41
CA VAL A 428 10.16 -37.45 -1.09
C VAL A 428 10.53 -38.83 -1.65
N LYS A 429 9.54 -39.74 -1.80
CA LYS A 429 9.77 -41.04 -2.44
C LYS A 429 9.98 -40.92 -3.94
N GLU A 430 9.26 -40.00 -4.60
CA GLU A 430 9.41 -39.73 -6.03
C GLU A 430 10.70 -38.97 -6.33
N GLU A 431 11.01 -37.95 -5.53
CA GLU A 431 12.18 -37.08 -5.70
C GLU A 431 12.93 -36.89 -4.37
N GLY A 432 14.03 -37.62 -4.18
CA GLY A 432 14.81 -37.58 -2.93
C GLY A 432 15.40 -36.20 -2.59
N MET A 433 15.63 -35.34 -3.59
CA MET A 433 16.11 -33.96 -3.37
C MET A 433 15.13 -33.07 -2.60
N LEU A 434 13.85 -33.46 -2.54
CA LEU A 434 12.82 -32.76 -1.78
C LEU A 434 12.94 -33.00 -0.27
N GLU A 435 13.73 -33.98 0.18
CA GLU A 435 14.00 -34.19 1.61
C GLU A 435 14.51 -32.89 2.25
N GLN A 436 15.44 -32.22 1.58
CA GLN A 436 16.02 -30.95 2.04
C GLN A 436 15.00 -29.82 2.15
N LEU A 437 13.94 -29.78 1.32
CA LEU A 437 12.87 -28.78 1.41
C LEU A 437 12.09 -28.92 2.72
N PHE A 438 11.91 -30.16 3.18
CA PHE A 438 11.12 -30.47 4.36
C PHE A 438 11.97 -30.73 5.62
N ASP A 439 13.29 -30.60 5.50
CA ASP A 439 14.25 -30.71 6.60
C ASP A 439 14.45 -29.37 7.31
N GLY A 440 14.13 -29.36 8.61
CA GLY A 440 14.50 -28.31 9.56
C GLY A 440 13.34 -27.77 10.39
N ASP A 441 13.60 -27.56 11.69
CA ASP A 441 12.77 -26.75 12.60
C ASP A 441 13.13 -25.28 12.38
N ILE A 442 12.61 -24.68 11.32
CA ILE A 442 12.91 -23.30 10.95
C ILE A 442 11.86 -22.38 11.56
N GLY A 443 12.19 -21.81 12.72
CA GLY A 443 11.64 -20.54 13.20
C GLY A 443 10.11 -20.42 13.16
N ARG A 444 9.44 -21.17 14.04
CA ARG A 444 8.00 -21.05 14.33
C ARG A 444 7.57 -19.58 14.49
N PRO A 445 6.55 -19.08 13.75
CA PRO A 445 6.06 -17.70 13.93
C PRO A 445 5.59 -17.45 15.36
N PRO A 446 5.97 -16.34 16.00
CA PRO A 446 5.63 -16.06 17.38
C PRO A 446 4.20 -15.52 17.47
N GLU A 447 3.18 -16.35 17.24
CA GLU A 447 1.80 -16.06 17.69
C GLU A 447 0.79 -17.21 17.58
N MET A 448 1.14 -18.39 17.03
CA MET A 448 0.20 -19.52 16.94
C MET A 448 0.18 -20.45 18.18
N LYS A 449 0.68 -19.98 19.34
CA LYS A 449 0.59 -20.70 20.63
C LYS A 449 -0.64 -20.29 21.47
N SER A 450 -1.75 -19.85 20.88
CA SER A 450 -3.02 -19.85 21.62
C SER A 450 -4.22 -19.82 20.67
N LYS A 451 -4.68 -21.00 20.27
CA LYS A 451 -6.10 -21.29 20.02
C LYS A 451 -6.23 -22.81 19.88
N THR A 452 -6.56 -23.43 21.01
CA THR A 452 -7.29 -24.70 21.16
C THR A 452 -6.98 -25.80 20.13
N LYS A 453 -6.18 -26.79 20.58
CA LYS A 453 -6.29 -28.16 20.08
C LYS A 453 -7.78 -28.53 20.01
N PRO A 454 -8.31 -29.03 18.89
CA PRO A 454 -9.56 -29.76 18.94
C PRO A 454 -9.26 -31.05 19.71
N ASN A 455 -9.83 -31.17 20.91
CA ASN A 455 -9.91 -32.45 21.59
C ASN A 455 -10.74 -33.38 20.71
N THR A 456 -10.08 -34.34 20.08
CA THR A 456 -10.72 -35.54 19.56
C THR A 456 -10.91 -36.51 20.73
N PRO A 457 -12.13 -36.89 21.12
CA PRO A 457 -12.33 -38.11 21.86
C PRO A 457 -12.48 -39.25 20.84
N ALA A 458 -11.49 -40.14 20.82
CA ALA A 458 -11.65 -41.44 20.21
C ALA A 458 -12.67 -42.28 21.01
N ALA A 459 -13.54 -42.96 20.28
CA ALA A 459 -14.29 -44.17 20.66
C ALA A 459 -15.23 -44.07 21.87
N THR A 460 -16.54 -44.01 21.60
CA THR A 460 -17.56 -44.99 22.05
C THR A 460 -18.91 -44.59 21.47
N GLN A 461 -19.34 -45.23 20.38
CA GLN A 461 -20.73 -45.68 20.14
C GLN A 461 -20.86 -46.24 18.74
N LYS A 462 -20.59 -47.55 18.67
CA LYS A 462 -21.10 -48.43 17.63
C LYS A 462 -22.44 -48.96 18.18
N SER A 463 -23.55 -48.31 17.86
CA SER A 463 -24.92 -48.85 18.00
C SER A 463 -25.93 -47.86 17.41
N MET A 464 -26.93 -48.41 16.71
CA MET A 464 -28.08 -47.76 16.06
C MET A 464 -27.81 -47.09 14.70
N ILE A 465 -27.75 -47.95 13.69
CA ILE A 465 -28.62 -47.78 12.51
C ILE A 465 -30.06 -47.94 13.01
N GLU A 466 -30.94 -46.99 12.72
CA GLU A 466 -32.37 -47.13 12.36
C GLU A 466 -33.17 -45.86 12.69
N GLU A 467 -33.93 -45.42 11.69
CA GLU A 467 -34.96 -44.35 11.64
C GLU A 467 -34.55 -42.91 11.28
N LEU A 468 -35.10 -42.51 10.11
CA LEU A 468 -35.03 -41.24 9.35
C LEU A 468 -33.80 -41.08 8.45
#